data_AF-A0A9N9SC15-F1
#
_entry.id   AF-A0A9N9SC15-F1
#
_cell.length_a   1.000
_cell.length_b   1.000
_cell.length_c   1.000
_cell.angle_alpha   90.00
_cell.angle_beta   90.00
_cell.angle_gamma   90.00
#
_symmetry.space_group_name_H-M   'P 1'
#
loop_
_entity.id
_entity.type
_entity.pdbx_description
1 polymer ?
#
loop_
_entity_poly.entity_id
_entity_poly.type
_entity_poly.pdbx_seq_one_letter_code
_entity_poly.pdbx_strand_id
1 'polypeptide(L)'
;MSAPPAPNDWQTTRKLVKERGQYLLETGTWSDCRFIVGTEPNQQVLEGHKLFLAMSSPVFEAMFFGGMAEKDPIAILDVQPEAFKALLEYIYTDRINLTSFDQACELCYGAKKYMLPYLVEECTKYLWSDLYPKNACRAYEFAKLFEEPMLMDKCLRIICNQTQEVLQESSFDDVELTTVLTVFEQEDLNIKSELELFSAVARYAVKHNQISGAKVPRLDGIGNCD
;
A
#
# COMPACT_ATOMS: atom_id res chain seq x y z
N MET A 1 -26.58 -39.01 -25.53
CA MET A 1 -26.65 -38.46 -24.16
C MET A 1 -25.24 -38.47 -23.61
N SER A 2 -24.61 -37.30 -23.50
CA SER A 2 -23.30 -37.16 -22.86
C SER A 2 -23.43 -37.50 -21.38
N ALA A 3 -22.49 -38.27 -20.85
CA ALA A 3 -22.44 -38.58 -19.42
C ALA A 3 -22.36 -37.27 -18.62
N PRO A 4 -23.04 -37.17 -17.45
CA PRO A 4 -22.87 -36.03 -16.58
C PRO A 4 -21.38 -35.89 -16.21
N PRO A 5 -20.84 -34.65 -16.13
CA PRO A 5 -19.48 -34.45 -15.68
C PRO A 5 -19.29 -35.12 -14.32
N ALA A 6 -18.14 -35.78 -14.13
CA ALA A 6 -17.83 -36.44 -12.87
C ALA A 6 -17.97 -35.45 -11.69
N PRO A 7 -18.48 -35.89 -10.53
CA PRO A 7 -18.50 -35.06 -9.34
C PRO A 7 -17.09 -34.51 -9.09
N ASN A 8 -16.95 -33.19 -9.09
CA ASN A 8 -15.67 -32.56 -8.80
C ASN A 8 -15.45 -32.58 -7.28
N ASP A 9 -15.07 -33.75 -6.75
CA ASP A 9 -14.77 -33.96 -5.33
C ASP A 9 -13.40 -33.36 -4.98
N TRP A 10 -13.28 -32.05 -5.20
CA TRP A 10 -12.07 -31.23 -5.09
C TRP A 10 -11.41 -31.31 -3.70
N GLN A 11 -12.18 -31.70 -2.68
CA GLN A 11 -11.73 -31.92 -1.31
C GLN A 11 -10.86 -33.18 -1.18
N THR A 12 -11.07 -34.19 -2.03
CA THR A 12 -10.33 -35.46 -1.99
C THR A 12 -8.96 -35.36 -2.66
N THR A 13 -8.79 -34.39 -3.57
CA THR A 13 -7.54 -34.18 -4.32
C THR A 13 -6.60 -33.17 -3.67
N ARG A 14 -7.12 -32.30 -2.78
CA ARG A 14 -6.36 -31.28 -2.04
C ARG A 14 -6.04 -31.77 -0.63
N LYS A 15 -4.75 -31.92 -0.34
CA LYS A 15 -4.26 -32.56 0.89
C LYS A 15 -4.23 -31.58 2.06
N LEU A 16 -3.92 -30.32 1.80
CA LEU A 16 -3.73 -29.31 2.83
C LEU A 16 -4.97 -28.43 2.99
N VAL A 17 -5.21 -27.94 4.21
CA VAL A 17 -6.29 -26.97 4.47
C VAL A 17 -6.12 -25.73 3.60
N LYS A 18 -4.89 -25.19 3.49
CA LYS A 18 -4.60 -24.03 2.62
C LYS A 18 -4.93 -24.24 1.15
N GLU A 19 -4.80 -25.47 0.61
CA GLU A 19 -5.15 -25.76 -0.78
C GLU A 19 -6.68 -25.74 -0.97
N ARG A 20 -7.41 -26.23 0.03
CA ARG A 20 -8.87 -26.18 0.08
C ARG A 20 -9.38 -24.75 0.28
N GLY A 21 -8.73 -23.98 1.14
CA GLY A 21 -8.97 -22.54 1.32
C GLY A 21 -8.76 -21.77 0.02
N GLN A 22 -7.61 -21.95 -0.64
CA GLN A 22 -7.34 -21.37 -1.97
C GLN A 22 -8.46 -21.68 -2.97
N TYR A 23 -8.92 -22.93 -3.04
CA TYR A 23 -10.02 -23.30 -3.93
C TYR A 23 -11.33 -22.58 -3.61
N LEU A 24 -11.68 -22.46 -2.32
CA LEU A 24 -12.87 -21.71 -1.91
C LEU A 24 -12.76 -20.23 -2.30
N LEU A 25 -11.59 -19.62 -2.09
CA LEU A 25 -11.32 -18.24 -2.49
C LEU A 25 -11.42 -18.04 -4.01
N GLU A 26 -10.84 -18.93 -4.81
CA GLU A 26 -10.82 -18.83 -6.27
C GLU A 26 -12.18 -19.08 -6.92
N THR A 27 -13.00 -19.96 -6.34
CA THR A 27 -14.29 -20.36 -6.92
C THR A 27 -15.49 -19.62 -6.35
N GLY A 28 -15.36 -18.99 -5.19
CA GLY A 28 -16.50 -18.40 -4.45
C GLY A 28 -17.50 -19.45 -3.95
N THR A 29 -17.14 -20.73 -3.97
CA THR A 29 -18.04 -21.82 -3.54
C THR A 29 -18.40 -21.65 -2.07
N TRP A 30 -19.68 -21.42 -1.77
CA TRP A 30 -20.20 -21.18 -0.42
C TRP A 30 -19.85 -19.83 0.21
N SER A 31 -19.47 -18.84 -0.59
CA SER A 31 -19.31 -17.47 -0.10
C SER A 31 -20.59 -16.98 0.60
N ASP A 32 -20.45 -16.34 1.75
CA ASP A 32 -21.55 -15.85 2.60
C ASP A 32 -21.40 -14.36 3.00
N CYS A 33 -20.45 -13.66 2.36
CA CYS A 33 -20.30 -12.21 2.39
C CYS A 33 -19.69 -11.67 1.08
N ARG A 34 -19.98 -10.41 0.76
CA ARG A 34 -19.42 -9.66 -0.36
C ARG A 34 -18.90 -8.31 0.12
N PHE A 35 -17.80 -7.89 -0.49
CA PHE A 35 -17.15 -6.61 -0.25
C PHE A 35 -17.17 -5.77 -1.51
N ILE A 36 -17.50 -4.49 -1.39
CA ILE A 36 -17.28 -3.48 -2.40
C ILE A 36 -15.97 -2.78 -2.03
N VAL A 37 -14.90 -3.07 -2.75
CA VAL A 37 -13.53 -2.63 -2.41
C VAL A 37 -13.05 -1.57 -3.38
N GLY A 38 -12.42 -0.52 -2.84
CA GLY A 38 -11.91 0.62 -3.57
C GLY A 38 -12.99 1.63 -3.98
N THR A 39 -12.56 2.65 -4.70
CA THR A 39 -13.41 3.72 -5.24
C THR A 39 -13.46 3.66 -6.76
N GLU A 40 -14.51 4.23 -7.36
CA GLU A 40 -14.58 4.36 -8.82
C GLU A 40 -13.37 5.13 -9.38
N PRO A 41 -12.87 4.76 -10.58
CA PRO A 41 -13.38 3.72 -11.49
C PRO A 41 -12.86 2.30 -11.21
N ASN A 42 -11.97 2.12 -10.22
CA ASN A 42 -11.29 0.85 -9.96
C ASN A 42 -12.02 -0.05 -8.95
N GLN A 43 -13.23 0.30 -8.56
CA GLN A 43 -14.02 -0.45 -7.57
C GLN A 43 -14.30 -1.88 -8.04
N GLN A 44 -14.17 -2.86 -7.13
CA GLN A 44 -14.42 -4.27 -7.40
C GLN A 44 -15.29 -4.90 -6.33
N VAL A 45 -16.10 -5.89 -6.73
CA VAL A 45 -16.85 -6.73 -5.80
C VAL A 45 -16.08 -8.03 -5.58
N LEU A 46 -15.78 -8.32 -4.31
CA LEU A 46 -15.04 -9.51 -3.90
C LEU A 46 -15.90 -10.35 -2.95
N GLU A 47 -15.92 -11.66 -3.16
CA GLU A 47 -16.67 -12.58 -2.30
C GLU A 47 -15.76 -13.22 -1.26
N GLY A 48 -16.33 -13.68 -0.14
CA GLY A 48 -15.57 -14.35 0.90
C GLY A 48 -16.44 -15.16 1.85
N HIS A 49 -15.78 -15.72 2.86
CA HIS A 49 -16.35 -16.61 3.85
C HIS A 49 -16.11 -16.03 5.25
N LYS A 50 -17.20 -15.68 5.95
CA LYS A 50 -17.17 -15.07 7.28
C LYS A 50 -16.34 -15.88 8.26
N LEU A 51 -16.40 -17.22 8.20
CA LEU A 51 -15.64 -18.09 9.09
C LEU A 51 -14.12 -17.89 8.95
N PHE A 52 -13.58 -17.91 7.71
CA PHE A 52 -12.15 -17.72 7.45
C PHE A 52 -11.67 -16.33 7.87
N LEU A 53 -12.48 -15.32 7.62
CA LEU A 53 -12.17 -13.93 7.93
C LEU A 53 -12.22 -13.67 9.44
N ALA A 54 -13.30 -14.09 10.12
CA ALA A 54 -13.47 -13.88 11.56
C ALA A 54 -12.48 -14.70 12.40
N MET A 55 -12.14 -15.94 11.99
CA MET A 55 -11.14 -16.71 12.71
C MET A 55 -9.72 -16.11 12.61
N SER A 56 -9.47 -15.31 11.57
CA SER A 56 -8.16 -14.69 11.32
C SER A 56 -8.04 -13.30 11.91
N SER A 57 -9.15 -12.58 12.10
CA SER A 57 -9.16 -11.18 12.48
C SER A 57 -10.29 -10.87 13.48
N PRO A 58 -9.96 -10.28 14.65
CA PRO A 58 -10.98 -9.78 15.57
C PRO A 58 -11.81 -8.63 14.98
N VAL A 59 -11.28 -7.89 13.99
CA VAL A 59 -12.04 -6.85 13.27
C VAL A 59 -13.13 -7.50 12.43
N PHE A 60 -12.80 -8.54 11.68
CA PHE A 60 -13.79 -9.28 10.89
C PHE A 60 -14.80 -10.02 11.79
N GLU A 61 -14.37 -10.58 12.92
CA GLU A 61 -15.29 -11.16 13.90
C GLU A 61 -16.32 -10.14 14.39
N ALA A 62 -15.87 -8.95 14.81
CA ALA A 62 -16.77 -7.88 15.23
C ALA A 62 -17.66 -7.37 14.08
N MET A 63 -17.12 -7.28 12.86
CA MET A 63 -17.84 -6.86 11.67
C MET A 63 -19.00 -7.80 11.31
N PHE A 64 -18.85 -9.11 11.48
CA PHE A 64 -19.88 -10.09 11.09
C PHE A 64 -20.77 -10.56 12.23
N PHE A 65 -20.21 -10.66 13.45
CA PHE A 65 -20.86 -11.29 14.60
C PHE A 65 -21.02 -10.34 15.80
N GLY A 66 -20.59 -9.08 15.67
CA GLY A 66 -20.77 -8.06 16.69
C GLY A 66 -22.20 -7.50 16.75
N GLY A 67 -22.48 -6.70 17.78
CA GLY A 67 -23.82 -6.14 18.04
C GLY A 67 -24.34 -5.15 17.00
N MET A 68 -23.46 -4.66 16.11
CA MET A 68 -23.79 -3.80 14.96
C MET A 68 -23.17 -4.37 13.69
N ALA A 69 -23.34 -5.67 13.45
CA ALA A 69 -22.78 -6.34 12.27
C ALA A 69 -23.17 -5.60 10.97
N GLU A 70 -22.19 -5.44 10.08
CA GLU A 70 -22.39 -4.73 8.83
C GLU A 70 -23.31 -5.50 7.87
N LYS A 71 -24.04 -4.76 7.04
CA LYS A 71 -24.95 -5.35 6.05
C LYS A 71 -24.17 -5.68 4.78
N ASP A 72 -24.41 -6.87 4.25
CA ASP A 72 -23.89 -7.29 2.95
C ASP A 72 -24.57 -6.49 1.81
N PRO A 73 -23.83 -5.90 0.87
CA PRO A 73 -22.37 -5.89 0.74
C PRO A 73 -21.67 -4.82 1.62
N ILE A 74 -20.47 -5.16 2.09
CA ILE A 74 -19.65 -4.34 2.99
C ILE A 74 -18.73 -3.43 2.19
N ALA A 75 -18.73 -2.13 2.48
CA ALA A 75 -17.92 -1.15 1.74
C ALA A 75 -16.54 -0.96 2.37
N ILE A 76 -15.48 -1.18 1.58
CA ILE A 76 -14.08 -0.97 1.96
C ILE A 76 -13.47 0.01 0.97
N LEU A 77 -13.67 1.30 1.22
CA LEU A 77 -13.33 2.37 0.26
C LEU A 77 -11.88 2.88 0.38
N ASP A 78 -11.20 2.55 1.47
CA ASP A 78 -9.86 3.00 1.85
C ASP A 78 -8.76 1.96 1.55
N VAL A 79 -9.10 0.83 0.92
CA VAL A 79 -8.16 -0.21 0.53
C VAL A 79 -8.27 -0.46 -0.97
N GLN A 80 -7.13 -0.57 -1.65
CA GLN A 80 -7.11 -0.93 -3.07
C GLN A 80 -7.56 -2.39 -3.26
N PRO A 81 -8.31 -2.71 -4.34
CA PRO A 81 -8.78 -4.07 -4.58
C PRO A 81 -7.66 -5.12 -4.59
N GLU A 82 -6.51 -4.79 -5.16
CA GLU A 82 -5.35 -5.68 -5.27
C GLU A 82 -4.75 -5.98 -3.89
N ALA A 83 -4.66 -4.98 -3.01
CA ALA A 83 -4.21 -5.16 -1.64
C ALA A 83 -5.19 -6.01 -0.82
N PHE A 84 -6.51 -5.81 -1.00
CA PHE A 84 -7.51 -6.62 -0.33
C PHE A 84 -7.51 -8.07 -0.85
N LYS A 85 -7.29 -8.30 -2.14
CA LYS A 85 -7.10 -9.66 -2.68
C LYS A 85 -5.89 -10.35 -2.06
N ALA A 86 -4.76 -9.65 -1.92
CA ALA A 86 -3.57 -10.19 -1.26
C ALA A 86 -3.84 -10.50 0.23
N LEU A 87 -4.61 -9.66 0.92
CA LEU A 87 -5.08 -9.90 2.28
C LEU A 87 -5.93 -11.18 2.37
N LEU A 88 -6.87 -11.37 1.44
CA LEU A 88 -7.67 -12.58 1.34
C LEU A 88 -6.81 -13.81 1.04
N GLU A 89 -5.86 -13.72 0.10
CA GLU A 89 -4.95 -14.84 -0.19
C GLU A 89 -4.17 -15.26 1.07
N TYR A 90 -3.66 -14.30 1.84
CA TYR A 90 -3.01 -14.57 3.12
C TYR A 90 -3.96 -15.27 4.09
N ILE A 91 -5.17 -14.74 4.32
CA ILE A 91 -6.15 -15.30 5.27
C ILE A 91 -6.50 -16.77 4.93
N TYR A 92 -6.58 -17.12 3.66
CA TYR A 92 -6.98 -18.46 3.24
C TYR A 92 -5.81 -19.44 3.16
N THR A 93 -4.57 -18.96 3.09
CA THR A 93 -3.44 -19.79 2.66
C THR A 93 -2.13 -19.62 3.44
N ASP A 94 -2.04 -18.62 4.30
CA ASP A 94 -0.83 -18.12 4.98
C ASP A 94 0.30 -17.70 4.02
N ARG A 95 0.02 -17.53 2.71
CA ARG A 95 1.02 -17.11 1.73
C ARG A 95 1.14 -15.60 1.71
N ILE A 96 2.39 -15.13 1.60
CA ILE A 96 2.74 -13.72 1.48
C ILE A 96 3.63 -13.58 0.25
N ASN A 97 3.09 -12.98 -0.81
CA ASN A 97 3.76 -12.81 -2.10
C ASN A 97 3.93 -11.32 -2.38
N LEU A 98 4.99 -10.72 -1.83
CA LEU A 98 5.34 -9.32 -2.05
C LEU A 98 6.29 -9.19 -3.24
N THR A 99 5.90 -8.38 -4.21
CA THR A 99 6.63 -8.18 -5.47
C THR A 99 7.09 -6.73 -5.68
N SER A 100 6.54 -5.79 -4.92
CA SER A 100 6.89 -4.37 -5.00
C SER A 100 6.73 -3.69 -3.65
N PHE A 101 7.41 -2.55 -3.51
CA PHE A 101 7.31 -1.68 -2.34
C PHE A 101 5.87 -1.17 -2.13
N ASP A 102 5.22 -0.71 -3.19
CA ASP A 102 3.85 -0.18 -3.12
C ASP A 102 2.86 -1.27 -2.68
N GLN A 103 3.00 -2.50 -3.21
CA GLN A 103 2.18 -3.64 -2.78
C GLN A 103 2.40 -3.97 -1.29
N ALA A 104 3.64 -3.92 -0.81
CA ALA A 104 3.96 -4.16 0.60
C ALA A 104 3.36 -3.08 1.52
N CYS A 105 3.40 -1.81 1.12
CA CYS A 105 2.75 -0.72 1.83
C CYS A 105 1.23 -0.92 1.92
N GLU A 106 0.56 -1.14 0.79
CA GLU A 106 -0.89 -1.30 0.76
C GLU A 106 -1.36 -2.55 1.52
N LEU A 107 -0.64 -3.67 1.41
CA LEU A 107 -0.95 -4.87 2.17
C LEU A 107 -0.74 -4.66 3.68
N CYS A 108 0.32 -3.94 4.07
CA CYS A 108 0.57 -3.61 5.48
C CYS A 108 -0.54 -2.72 6.05
N TYR A 109 -1.06 -1.77 5.26
CA TYR A 109 -2.24 -0.98 5.63
C TYR A 109 -3.43 -1.89 5.95
N GLY A 110 -3.78 -2.80 5.02
CA GLY A 110 -4.84 -3.77 5.23
C GLY A 110 -4.60 -4.65 6.46
N ALA A 111 -3.38 -5.15 6.64
CA ALA A 111 -2.99 -5.99 7.76
C ALA A 111 -3.16 -5.28 9.11
N LYS A 112 -2.73 -4.01 9.22
CA LYS A 112 -2.95 -3.21 10.43
C LYS A 112 -4.44 -2.93 10.65
N LYS A 113 -5.16 -2.51 9.60
CA LYS A 113 -6.61 -2.22 9.66
C LYS A 113 -7.41 -3.42 10.17
N TYR A 114 -7.06 -4.63 9.76
CA TYR A 114 -7.74 -5.87 10.16
C TYR A 114 -7.02 -6.62 11.29
N MET A 115 -6.08 -6.00 12.01
CA MET A 115 -5.37 -6.59 13.16
C MET A 115 -4.74 -7.97 12.86
N LEU A 116 -3.92 -8.05 11.81
CA LEU A 116 -3.14 -9.24 11.43
C LEU A 116 -1.64 -9.04 11.73
N PRO A 117 -1.20 -9.15 13.01
CA PRO A 117 0.13 -8.70 13.43
C PRO A 117 1.29 -9.44 12.75
N TYR A 118 1.16 -10.73 12.47
CA TYR A 118 2.20 -11.48 11.76
C TYR A 118 2.37 -10.99 10.32
N LEU A 119 1.28 -10.68 9.62
CA LEU A 119 1.35 -10.11 8.27
C LEU A 119 1.97 -8.70 8.29
N VAL A 120 1.66 -7.89 9.31
CA VAL A 120 2.31 -6.58 9.51
C VAL A 120 3.82 -6.73 9.68
N GLU A 121 4.27 -7.72 10.46
CA GLU A 121 5.68 -8.01 10.67
C GLU A 121 6.38 -8.37 9.35
N GLU A 122 5.80 -9.26 8.55
CA GLU A 122 6.37 -9.70 7.27
C GLU A 122 6.39 -8.58 6.21
N CYS A 123 5.31 -7.79 6.12
CA CYS A 123 5.30 -6.61 5.26
C CYS A 123 6.37 -5.60 5.68
N THR A 124 6.47 -5.33 6.99
CA THR A 124 7.48 -4.41 7.52
C THR A 124 8.89 -4.92 7.22
N LYS A 125 9.20 -6.21 7.46
CA LYS A 125 10.50 -6.82 7.11
C LYS A 125 10.85 -6.62 5.63
N TYR A 126 9.89 -6.82 4.73
CA TYR A 126 10.10 -6.57 3.31
C TYR A 126 10.46 -5.10 3.05
N LEU A 127 9.67 -4.16 3.60
CA LEU A 127 9.92 -2.71 3.47
C LEU A 127 11.30 -2.30 4.01
N TRP A 128 11.76 -2.93 5.10
CA TRP A 128 13.11 -2.69 5.64
C TRP A 128 14.22 -3.18 4.71
N SER A 129 14.00 -4.29 4.01
CA SER A 129 14.99 -4.92 3.12
C SER A 129 15.07 -4.28 1.74
N ASP A 130 13.98 -3.68 1.27
CA ASP A 130 13.86 -3.06 -0.06
C ASP A 130 13.94 -1.52 0.00
N LEU A 131 14.56 -0.95 1.04
CA LEU A 131 14.63 0.51 1.24
C LEU A 131 15.84 1.11 0.51
N TYR A 132 15.56 1.97 -0.48
CA TYR A 132 16.52 2.62 -1.37
C TYR A 132 16.12 4.08 -1.64
N PRO A 133 17.02 4.93 -2.19
CA PRO A 133 16.69 6.33 -2.52
C PRO A 133 15.39 6.50 -3.30
N LYS A 134 15.14 5.63 -4.30
CA LYS A 134 13.92 5.61 -5.14
C LYS A 134 12.60 5.43 -4.40
N ASN A 135 12.60 4.95 -3.15
CA ASN A 135 11.38 4.75 -2.37
C ASN A 135 11.46 5.34 -0.97
N ALA A 136 12.58 5.99 -0.59
CA ALA A 136 12.80 6.50 0.75
C ALA A 136 11.76 7.53 1.19
N CYS A 137 11.33 8.44 0.31
CA CYS A 137 10.32 9.45 0.66
C CYS A 137 8.93 8.82 0.85
N ARG A 138 8.51 7.90 -0.02
CA ARG A 138 7.23 7.18 0.14
C ARG A 138 7.26 6.25 1.35
N ALA A 139 8.41 5.64 1.64
CA ALA A 139 8.63 4.86 2.84
C ALA A 139 8.54 5.70 4.11
N TYR A 140 9.05 6.93 4.09
CA TYR A 140 8.92 7.87 5.18
C TYR A 140 7.45 8.24 5.44
N GLU A 141 6.68 8.53 4.39
CA GLU A 141 5.24 8.80 4.51
C GLU A 141 4.47 7.62 5.08
N PHE A 142 4.76 6.42 4.57
CA PHE A 142 4.22 5.20 5.11
C PHE A 142 4.55 5.08 6.60
N ALA A 143 5.83 5.20 6.97
CA ALA A 143 6.27 5.09 8.36
C ALA A 143 5.61 6.14 9.26
N LYS A 144 5.40 7.36 8.77
CA LYS A 144 4.70 8.44 9.47
C LYS A 144 3.22 8.13 9.65
N LEU A 145 2.52 7.68 8.60
CA LEU A 145 1.11 7.30 8.64
C LEU A 145 0.84 6.19 9.66
N PHE A 146 1.82 5.30 9.81
CA PHE A 146 1.72 4.11 10.65
C PHE A 146 2.40 4.23 12.01
N GLU A 147 2.90 5.41 12.34
CA GLU A 147 3.59 5.71 13.61
C GLU A 147 4.74 4.73 13.89
N GLU A 148 5.58 4.46 12.87
CA GLU A 148 6.75 3.57 12.93
C GLU A 148 8.06 4.37 13.04
N PRO A 149 8.43 4.88 14.24
CA PRO A 149 9.52 5.84 14.41
C PRO A 149 10.89 5.31 13.96
N MET A 150 11.14 4.01 14.13
CA MET A 150 12.40 3.40 13.68
C MET A 150 12.51 3.40 12.15
N LEU A 151 11.40 3.16 11.44
CA LEU A 151 11.40 3.19 9.98
C LEU A 151 11.52 4.63 9.49
N MET A 152 10.87 5.59 10.16
CA MET A 152 11.01 7.01 9.87
C MET A 152 12.48 7.47 9.96
N ASP A 153 13.18 7.15 11.05
CA ASP A 153 14.60 7.48 11.24
C ASP A 153 15.47 6.89 10.12
N LYS A 154 15.28 5.60 9.80
CA LYS A 154 16.05 4.97 8.72
C LYS A 154 15.79 5.62 7.36
N CYS A 155 14.54 5.98 7.06
CA CYS A 155 14.20 6.68 5.83
C CYS A 155 14.89 8.05 5.77
N LEU A 156 14.82 8.84 6.84
CA LEU A 156 15.49 10.15 6.92
C LEU A 156 17.00 10.02 6.76
N ARG A 157 17.63 9.00 7.35
CA ARG A 157 19.07 8.75 7.17
C ARG A 157 19.43 8.46 5.71
N ILE A 158 18.62 7.69 4.99
CA ILE A 158 18.84 7.46 3.55
C ILE A 158 18.65 8.76 2.78
N ILE A 159 17.60 9.52 3.08
CA ILE A 159 17.32 10.81 2.45
C ILE A 159 18.48 11.79 2.67
N CYS A 160 19.05 11.86 3.87
CA CYS A 160 20.18 12.75 4.17
C CYS A 160 21.47 12.25 3.51
N ASN A 161 21.78 10.96 3.59
CA ASN A 161 23.04 10.43 3.05
C ASN A 161 23.08 10.39 1.52
N GLN A 162 21.94 10.18 0.88
CA GLN A 162 21.79 9.99 -0.57
C GLN A 162 20.86 11.05 -1.18
N THR A 163 20.89 12.28 -0.63
CA THR A 163 19.96 13.35 -1.00
C THR A 163 19.92 13.60 -2.50
N GLN A 164 21.07 13.63 -3.17
CA GLN A 164 21.12 13.87 -4.62
C GLN A 164 20.32 12.84 -5.43
N GLU A 165 20.43 11.56 -5.08
CA GLU A 165 19.70 10.48 -5.73
C GLU A 165 18.21 10.64 -5.46
N VAL A 166 17.82 10.83 -4.19
CA VAL A 166 16.43 11.02 -3.78
C VAL A 166 15.78 12.20 -4.52
N LEU A 167 16.46 13.34 -4.62
CA LEU A 167 15.96 14.53 -5.29
C LEU A 167 15.87 14.37 -6.82
N GLN A 168 16.45 13.33 -7.42
CA GLN A 168 16.33 13.05 -8.86
C GLN A 168 15.23 12.04 -9.19
N GLU A 169 14.75 11.31 -8.19
CA GLU A 169 13.74 10.27 -8.35
C GLU A 169 12.35 10.88 -8.54
N SER A 170 11.56 10.32 -9.46
CA SER A 170 10.20 10.78 -9.73
C SER A 170 9.29 10.63 -8.51
N SER A 171 9.59 9.65 -7.66
CA SER A 171 8.87 9.39 -6.40
C SER A 171 8.91 10.56 -5.44
N PHE A 172 9.97 11.38 -5.47
CA PHE A 172 10.03 12.60 -4.67
C PHE A 172 8.97 13.61 -5.11
N ASP A 173 8.65 13.64 -6.41
CA ASP A 173 7.67 14.57 -6.93
C ASP A 173 6.22 14.15 -6.59
N ASP A 174 6.01 12.89 -6.18
CA ASP A 174 4.70 12.31 -5.83
C ASP A 174 4.34 12.45 -4.33
N VAL A 175 5.28 12.84 -3.48
CA VAL A 175 5.05 12.92 -2.04
C VAL A 175 4.24 14.16 -1.63
N GLU A 176 3.65 14.11 -0.44
CA GLU A 176 2.98 15.22 0.21
C GLU A 176 3.94 16.40 0.43
N LEU A 177 3.40 17.62 0.36
CA LEU A 177 4.15 18.83 0.68
C LEU A 177 4.76 18.76 2.09
N THR A 178 4.07 18.13 3.05
CA THR A 178 4.58 17.98 4.42
C THR A 178 5.87 17.16 4.46
N THR A 179 5.99 16.15 3.59
CA THR A 179 7.19 15.33 3.43
C THR A 179 8.31 16.15 2.81
N VAL A 180 8.03 16.92 1.75
CA VAL A 180 9.03 17.82 1.14
C VAL A 180 9.59 18.81 2.17
N LEU A 181 8.72 19.44 2.96
CA LEU A 181 9.15 20.36 4.03
C LEU A 181 10.01 19.64 5.07
N THR A 182 9.61 18.46 5.51
CA THR A 182 10.40 17.65 6.44
C THR A 182 11.80 17.37 5.90
N VAL A 183 11.93 17.01 4.61
CA VAL A 183 13.23 16.77 3.99
C VAL A 183 14.09 18.04 3.99
N PHE A 184 13.49 19.20 3.72
CA PHE A 184 14.20 20.48 3.64
C PHE A 184 14.57 21.04 5.01
N GLU A 185 13.91 20.58 6.07
CA GLU A 185 14.23 20.91 7.47
C GLU A 185 15.41 20.10 8.03
N GLN A 186 15.92 19.10 7.30
CA GLN A 186 17.06 18.30 7.76
C GLN A 186 18.37 19.10 7.72
N GLU A 187 19.15 19.05 8.80
CA GLU A 187 20.41 19.80 8.92
C GLU A 187 21.56 19.18 8.11
N ASP A 188 21.52 17.86 7.86
CA ASP A 188 22.64 17.08 7.32
C ASP A 188 22.39 16.55 5.89
N LEU A 189 21.76 17.35 5.02
CA LEU A 189 21.52 16.96 3.62
C LEU A 189 22.82 16.89 2.81
N ASN A 190 23.10 15.74 2.20
CA ASN A 190 24.27 15.52 1.35
C ASN A 190 24.05 16.05 -0.08
N ILE A 191 24.13 17.38 -0.23
CA ILE A 191 23.98 18.10 -1.50
C ILE A 191 25.27 18.82 -1.88
N LYS A 192 25.48 19.05 -3.19
CA LYS A 192 26.63 19.85 -3.68
C LYS A 192 26.37 21.35 -3.64
N SER A 193 25.10 21.74 -3.69
CA SER A 193 24.66 23.14 -3.76
C SER A 193 23.18 23.24 -3.42
N GLU A 194 22.78 24.34 -2.79
CA GLU A 194 21.36 24.69 -2.57
C GLU A 194 20.56 24.77 -3.89
N LEU A 195 21.24 24.96 -5.03
CA LEU A 195 20.60 24.91 -6.35
C LEU A 195 19.93 23.57 -6.64
N GLU A 196 20.42 22.47 -6.06
CA GLU A 196 19.81 21.15 -6.20
C GLU A 196 18.44 21.10 -5.50
N LEU A 197 18.35 21.65 -4.28
CA LEU A 197 17.10 21.78 -3.53
C LEU A 197 16.12 22.68 -4.28
N PHE A 198 16.59 23.82 -4.78
CA PHE A 198 15.76 24.75 -5.55
C PHE A 198 15.21 24.08 -6.81
N SER A 199 16.07 23.35 -7.55
CA SER A 199 15.66 22.64 -8.76
C SER A 199 14.63 21.54 -8.48
N ALA A 200 14.81 20.79 -7.39
CA ALA A 200 13.86 19.76 -6.97
C ALA A 200 12.50 20.36 -6.57
N VAL A 201 12.48 21.44 -5.78
CA VAL A 201 11.23 22.14 -5.43
C VAL A 201 10.57 22.79 -6.64
N ALA A 202 11.34 23.35 -7.58
CA ALA A 202 10.78 23.89 -8.81
C ALA A 202 10.13 22.79 -9.65
N ARG A 203 10.78 21.63 -9.78
CA ARG A 203 10.22 20.46 -10.48
C ARG A 203 8.96 19.93 -9.78
N TYR A 204 9.00 19.77 -8.46
CA TYR A 204 7.85 19.42 -7.63
C TYR A 204 6.68 20.39 -7.86
N ALA A 205 6.95 21.69 -7.78
CA ALA A 205 5.95 22.73 -7.97
C ALA A 205 5.35 22.69 -9.38
N VAL A 206 6.15 22.46 -10.43
CA VAL A 206 5.63 22.35 -11.80
C VAL A 206 4.65 21.19 -11.93
N LYS A 207 4.95 20.02 -11.34
CA LYS A 207 4.06 18.85 -11.36
C LYS A 207 2.73 19.14 -10.64
N HIS A 208 2.78 19.71 -9.44
CA HIS A 208 1.58 20.00 -8.64
C HIS A 208 0.78 21.22 -9.13
N ASN A 209 1.41 22.16 -9.83
CA ASN A 209 0.70 23.29 -10.47
C ASN A 209 -0.06 22.87 -11.74
N GLN A 210 0.41 21.86 -12.46
CA GLN A 210 -0.36 21.26 -13.56
C GLN A 210 -1.62 20.55 -13.05
N ILE A 211 -1.61 20.05 -11.81
CA ILE A 211 -2.74 19.41 -11.13
C ILE A 211 -3.74 20.46 -10.59
N SER A 212 -3.26 21.66 -10.24
CA SER A 212 -4.07 22.71 -9.58
C SER A 212 -4.50 23.88 -10.49
N GLY A 213 -4.08 23.91 -11.76
CA GLY A 213 -4.43 24.98 -12.72
C GLY A 213 -3.79 26.35 -12.43
N ALA A 214 -2.90 26.47 -11.44
CA ALA A 214 -2.19 27.70 -11.13
C ALA A 214 -0.90 27.78 -11.96
N LYS A 215 -0.77 28.80 -12.82
CA LYS A 215 0.47 29.02 -13.59
C LYS A 215 1.58 29.50 -12.64
N VAL A 216 2.67 28.74 -12.56
CA VAL A 216 3.92 29.23 -11.97
C VAL A 216 4.40 30.43 -12.80
N PRO A 217 4.71 31.58 -12.18
CA PRO A 217 5.34 32.69 -12.90
C PRO A 217 6.68 32.22 -13.48
N ARG A 218 6.86 32.35 -14.80
CA ARG A 218 8.17 32.19 -15.43
C ARG A 218 9.12 33.24 -14.85
N LEU A 219 10.21 32.79 -14.24
CA LEU A 219 11.33 33.65 -13.87
C LEU A 219 12.20 33.88 -15.12
N ASP A 220 11.68 34.66 -16.06
CA ASP A 220 12.51 35.24 -17.12
C ASP A 220 13.17 36.49 -16.52
N GLY A 221 14.37 36.34 -15.92
CA GLY A 221 15.06 37.51 -15.37
C GLY A 221 16.24 37.24 -14.44
N ILE A 222 17.22 36.43 -14.85
CA ILE A 222 18.59 36.57 -14.35
C ILE A 222 19.51 36.52 -15.58
N GLY A 223 19.69 37.68 -16.21
CA GLY A 223 20.49 37.81 -17.41
C GLY A 223 20.89 39.26 -17.64
N ASN A 224 22.17 39.51 -17.40
CA ASN A 224 23.00 40.66 -17.79
C ASN A 224 22.93 41.91 -16.91
N CYS A 225 23.83 41.93 -15.92
CA CYS A 225 24.57 43.15 -15.61
C CYS A 225 25.72 43.27 -16.63
N ASP A 226 25.69 44.31 -17.44
CA ASP A 226 26.87 45.00 -17.97
C ASP A 226 26.99 46.34 -17.24
#